data_AF-A0A951QG27-F1
#
_entry.id   AF-A0A951QG27-F1
#
_cell.length_a   1.000
_cell.length_b   1.000
_cell.length_c   1.000
_cell.angle_alpha   90.00
_cell.angle_beta   90.00
_cell.angle_gamma   90.00
#
_symmetry.space_group_name_H-M   'P 1'
#
loop_
_entity.id
_entity.type
_entity.pdbx_description
1 polymer ?
#
loop_
_entity_poly.entity_id
_entity_poly.type
_entity_poly.pdbx_seq_one_letter_code
_entity_poly.pdbx_strand_id
1 'polypeptide(L)'
;MRTEGDQIYILELQGFLFFGTANKLLNQIRQRLSHPDLLPLKFLVFSFRAVTGLDSSAVLSFTKLKQIAQQQQLTLVFTHLSPTIQQQLQQGSVLQAEDALCQVFPDLDRGIEWCEEKILEDIPQRRRRALPLALQLDNLFTNTAHISGFMDYLEELDLEAGQLLFGQGDSADFLYLIEVGEVTLSSALETNQTRRLQSLGAGNLVGEMEFYLRAPHPTSAVVDQPSTLYRLSQDAAQDMRQKHPEIAATFQEFVIGTLSDRLTLTYRQVGELLQ
;
A
#
# COMPACT_ATOMS: atom_id res chain seq x y z
N MET A 1 -7.44 4.86 -7.05
CA MET A 1 -5.98 4.93 -7.30
C MET A 1 -5.53 6.32 -7.72
N ARG A 2 -5.64 7.34 -6.84
CA ARG A 2 -5.17 8.71 -7.16
C ARG A 2 -4.35 9.38 -6.05
N THR A 3 -4.18 8.73 -4.90
CA THR A 3 -3.60 9.34 -3.69
C THR A 3 -2.15 8.93 -3.41
N GLU A 4 -1.62 7.91 -4.08
CA GLU A 4 -0.24 7.42 -3.86
C GLU A 4 0.79 8.08 -4.79
N GLY A 5 0.35 8.63 -5.92
CA GLY A 5 1.20 9.35 -6.87
C GLY A 5 1.76 10.69 -6.37
N ASP A 6 1.35 11.17 -5.20
CA ASP A 6 1.80 12.47 -4.67
C ASP A 6 3.16 12.40 -3.96
N GLN A 7 3.61 11.22 -3.51
CA GLN A 7 4.92 11.04 -2.84
C GLN A 7 6.06 10.67 -3.80
N ILE A 8 5.73 10.28 -5.04
CA ILE A 8 6.67 9.96 -6.12
C ILE A 8 6.64 11.11 -7.12
N TYR A 9 7.79 11.71 -7.40
CA TYR A 9 7.87 12.72 -8.46
C TYR A 9 8.72 12.25 -9.63
N ILE A 10 8.03 12.01 -10.75
CA ILE A 10 8.63 11.49 -11.98
C ILE A 10 9.05 12.65 -12.88
N LEU A 11 10.30 12.60 -13.33
CA LEU A 11 10.96 13.61 -14.15
C LEU A 11 11.47 12.95 -15.42
N GLU A 12 10.81 13.24 -16.53
CA GLU A 12 11.26 12.81 -17.86
C GLU A 12 12.33 13.75 -18.39
N LEU A 13 13.55 13.26 -18.47
CA LEU A 13 14.69 14.02 -18.98
C LEU A 13 14.85 13.78 -20.48
N GLN A 14 15.17 14.84 -21.21
CA GLN A 14 15.23 14.80 -22.66
C GLN A 14 16.44 15.57 -23.20
N GLY A 15 17.01 15.06 -24.29
CA GLY A 15 18.12 15.67 -25.01
C GLY A 15 19.45 15.57 -24.28
N PHE A 16 20.37 16.49 -24.59
CA PHE A 16 21.67 16.56 -23.92
C PHE A 16 21.55 17.40 -22.65
N LEU A 17 21.99 16.86 -21.51
CA LEU A 17 21.90 17.57 -20.23
C LEU A 17 23.20 18.33 -19.94
N PHE A 18 23.02 19.61 -19.64
CA PHE A 18 24.06 20.57 -19.29
C PHE A 18 23.55 21.51 -18.19
N PHE A 19 24.39 22.44 -17.74
CA PHE A 19 24.14 23.36 -16.64
C PHE A 19 22.74 24.00 -16.65
N GLY A 20 22.27 24.48 -17.80
CA GLY A 20 20.98 25.16 -17.92
C GLY A 20 19.79 24.24 -17.64
N THR A 21 19.79 23.05 -18.23
CA THR A 21 18.74 22.05 -18.05
C THR A 21 18.79 21.46 -16.63
N ALA A 22 19.98 21.21 -16.12
CA ALA A 22 20.16 20.64 -14.77
C ALA A 22 19.82 21.64 -13.65
N ASN A 23 20.07 22.94 -13.82
CA ASN A 23 19.62 23.96 -12.87
C ASN A 23 18.10 24.15 -12.89
N LYS A 24 17.46 24.09 -14.07
CA LYS A 24 16.00 24.09 -14.16
C LYS A 24 15.41 22.91 -13.40
N LEU A 25 15.99 21.72 -13.57
CA LEU A 25 15.63 20.51 -12.82
C LEU A 25 15.77 20.73 -11.30
N LEU A 26 16.91 21.24 -10.84
CA LEU A 26 17.13 21.53 -9.41
C LEU A 26 16.11 22.53 -8.85
N ASN A 27 15.79 23.60 -9.59
CA ASN A 27 14.82 24.60 -9.16
C ASN A 27 13.40 24.04 -9.11
N GLN A 28 13.02 23.23 -10.10
CA GLN A 28 11.73 22.54 -10.15
C GLN A 28 11.55 21.60 -8.95
N ILE A 29 12.59 20.83 -8.62
CA ILE A 29 12.58 19.93 -7.46
C ILE A 29 12.47 20.74 -6.16
N ARG A 30 13.24 21.83 -6.01
CA ARG A 30 13.15 22.71 -4.82
C ARG A 30 11.75 23.28 -4.64
N GLN A 31 11.12 23.75 -5.72
CA GLN A 31 9.75 24.26 -5.68
C GLN A 31 8.75 23.18 -5.23
N ARG A 32 8.88 21.95 -5.77
CA ARG A 32 8.05 20.81 -5.37
C ARG A 32 8.22 20.45 -3.90
N LEU A 33 9.45 20.48 -3.39
CA LEU A 33 9.75 20.17 -1.98
C LEU A 33 9.21 21.23 -1.01
N SER A 34 9.12 22.49 -1.44
CA SER A 34 8.58 23.58 -0.62
C SER A 34 7.07 23.78 -0.71
N HIS A 35 6.36 22.94 -1.47
CA HIS A 35 4.92 23.14 -1.70
C HIS A 35 4.10 22.72 -0.48
N PRO A 36 3.35 23.63 0.18
CA PRO A 36 2.70 23.37 1.46
C PRO A 36 1.51 22.40 1.38
N ASP A 37 0.81 22.38 0.24
CA ASP A 37 -0.43 21.59 0.08
C ASP A 37 -0.18 20.16 -0.45
N LEU A 38 1.07 19.77 -0.68
CA LEU A 38 1.41 18.45 -1.23
C LEU A 38 2.04 17.57 -0.15
N LEU A 39 1.81 16.25 -0.26
CA LEU A 39 2.48 15.30 0.61
C LEU A 39 4.02 15.43 0.48
N PRO A 40 4.76 15.22 1.59
CA PRO A 40 6.21 15.17 1.57
C PRO A 40 6.68 14.15 0.55
N LEU A 41 7.62 14.57 -0.31
CA LEU A 41 8.18 13.68 -1.30
C LEU A 41 8.99 12.58 -0.62
N LYS A 42 8.97 11.36 -1.14
CA LYS A 42 9.88 10.28 -0.74
C LYS A 42 10.81 9.85 -1.87
N PHE A 43 10.32 9.86 -3.10
CA PHE A 43 11.05 9.36 -4.26
C PHE A 43 11.09 10.40 -5.39
N LEU A 44 12.29 10.58 -5.96
CA LEU A 44 12.51 11.31 -7.21
C LEU A 44 12.91 10.32 -8.29
N VAL A 45 12.08 10.15 -9.31
CA VAL A 45 12.32 9.18 -10.40
C VAL A 45 12.74 9.93 -11.65
N PHE A 46 13.93 9.62 -12.19
CA PHE A 46 14.47 10.23 -13.39
C PHE A 46 14.45 9.23 -14.54
N SER A 47 13.70 9.54 -15.59
CA SER A 47 13.73 8.77 -16.82
C SER A 47 14.75 9.35 -17.80
N PHE A 48 15.78 8.56 -18.12
CA PHE A 48 16.83 8.92 -19.08
C PHE A 48 16.54 8.41 -20.51
N ARG A 49 15.33 7.91 -20.77
CA ARG A 49 14.95 7.27 -22.05
C ARG A 49 15.27 8.13 -23.27
N ALA A 50 15.09 9.44 -23.17
CA ALA A 50 15.34 10.40 -24.25
C ALA A 50 16.62 11.23 -24.04
N VAL A 51 17.50 10.84 -23.12
CA VAL A 51 18.75 11.55 -22.83
C VAL A 51 19.86 11.01 -23.72
N THR A 52 20.52 11.91 -24.45
CA THR A 52 21.58 11.56 -25.40
C THR A 52 22.98 11.66 -24.80
N GLY A 53 23.15 12.38 -23.69
CA GLY A 53 24.43 12.51 -22.98
C GLY A 53 24.40 13.54 -21.85
N LEU A 54 25.51 13.58 -21.11
CA LEU A 54 25.77 14.50 -20.00
C LEU A 54 27.11 15.22 -20.19
N ASP A 55 27.20 16.48 -19.77
CA ASP A 55 28.48 17.13 -19.51
C ASP A 55 28.85 17.13 -18.01
N SER A 56 30.05 17.61 -17.70
CA SER A 56 30.55 17.71 -16.32
C SER A 56 29.67 18.59 -15.42
N SER A 57 29.02 19.60 -15.99
CA SER A 57 28.16 20.52 -15.24
C SER A 57 26.82 19.89 -14.83
N ALA A 58 26.26 19.01 -15.67
CA ALA A 58 25.10 18.21 -15.34
C ALA A 58 25.42 17.19 -14.24
N VAL A 59 26.58 16.53 -14.30
CA VAL A 59 27.06 15.61 -13.25
C VAL A 59 27.20 16.33 -11.90
N LEU A 60 27.78 17.53 -11.88
CA LEU A 60 27.86 18.36 -10.67
C LEU A 60 26.48 18.72 -10.11
N SER A 61 25.48 18.92 -10.98
CA SER A 61 24.11 19.23 -10.57
C SER A 61 23.42 18.04 -9.92
N PHE A 62 23.61 16.83 -10.46
CA PHE A 62 23.15 15.59 -9.81
C PHE A 62 23.90 15.31 -8.50
N THR A 63 25.17 15.69 -8.41
CA THR A 63 25.94 15.61 -7.15
C THR A 63 25.32 16.49 -6.07
N LYS A 64 24.95 17.74 -6.41
CA LYS A 64 24.22 18.64 -5.50
C LYS A 64 22.83 18.10 -5.17
N LEU A 65 22.15 17.48 -6.14
CA LEU A 65 20.85 16.86 -5.92
C LEU A 65 20.93 15.72 -4.92
N LYS A 66 21.94 14.86 -5.02
CA LYS A 66 22.23 13.79 -4.06
C LYS A 66 22.42 14.34 -2.65
N GLN A 67 23.15 15.45 -2.49
CA GLN A 67 23.32 16.11 -1.19
C GLN A 67 21.99 16.63 -0.62
N ILE A 68 21.14 17.24 -1.45
CA ILE A 68 19.79 17.70 -1.04
C ILE A 68 18.93 16.50 -0.64
N ALA A 69 18.95 15.43 -1.44
CA ALA A 69 18.20 14.22 -1.19
C ALA A 69 18.59 13.58 0.15
N GLN A 70 19.89 13.54 0.46
CA GLN A 70 20.39 13.05 1.74
C GLN A 70 19.89 13.87 2.93
N GLN A 71 19.86 15.20 2.82
CA GLN A 71 19.37 16.10 3.88
C GLN A 71 17.86 15.96 4.10
N GLN A 72 17.11 15.70 3.03
CA GLN A 72 15.64 15.61 3.03
C GLN A 72 15.14 14.16 3.13
N GLN A 73 16.03 13.18 3.32
CA GLN A 73 15.73 11.74 3.36
C GLN A 73 14.94 11.24 2.13
N LEU A 74 15.29 11.74 0.94
CA LEU A 74 14.70 11.35 -0.33
C LEU A 74 15.53 10.28 -1.01
N THR A 75 14.88 9.31 -1.64
CA THR A 75 15.56 8.34 -2.50
C THR A 75 15.52 8.81 -3.96
N LEU A 76 16.67 8.75 -4.63
CA LEU A 76 16.81 9.04 -6.05
C LEU A 76 16.75 7.74 -6.86
N VAL A 77 15.88 7.70 -7.85
CA VAL A 77 15.67 6.53 -8.69
C VAL A 77 16.00 6.89 -10.13
N PHE A 78 16.96 6.18 -10.73
CA PHE A 78 17.41 6.42 -12.09
C PHE A 78 16.96 5.27 -12.99
N THR A 79 16.28 5.60 -14.09
CA THR A 79 15.80 4.61 -15.05
C THR A 79 16.35 4.89 -16.43
N HIS A 80 16.50 3.84 -17.25
CA HIS A 80 16.99 3.95 -18.63
C HIS A 80 18.39 4.59 -18.80
N LEU A 81 19.30 4.37 -17.86
CA LEU A 81 20.68 4.85 -18.02
C LEU A 81 21.40 4.07 -19.12
N SER A 82 22.03 4.77 -20.06
CA SER A 82 23.00 4.14 -20.95
C SER A 82 24.30 3.83 -20.18
N PRO A 83 25.09 2.83 -20.61
CA PRO A 83 26.35 2.49 -19.93
C PRO A 83 27.30 3.68 -19.80
N THR A 84 27.37 4.54 -20.83
CA THR A 84 28.19 5.76 -20.83
C THR A 84 27.72 6.75 -19.77
N ILE A 85 26.42 7.01 -19.70
CA ILE A 85 25.84 7.96 -18.74
C ILE A 85 26.02 7.43 -17.30
N GLN A 86 25.78 6.13 -17.10
CA GLN A 86 25.98 5.49 -15.79
C GLN A 86 27.43 5.63 -15.33
N GLN A 87 28.40 5.40 -16.23
CA GLN A 87 29.82 5.57 -15.92
C GLN A 87 30.17 7.03 -15.57
N GLN A 88 29.62 8.01 -16.30
CA GLN A 88 29.82 9.44 -16.00
C GLN A 88 29.28 9.81 -14.61
N LEU A 89 28.09 9.32 -14.24
CA LEU A 89 27.51 9.55 -12.93
C LEU A 89 28.29 8.84 -11.80
N GLN A 90 28.86 7.67 -12.08
CA GLN A 90 29.74 6.96 -11.14
C GLN A 90 31.06 7.71 -10.92
N GLN A 91 31.71 8.19 -11.99
CA GLN A 91 32.92 9.02 -11.90
C GLN A 91 32.65 10.32 -11.11
N GLY A 92 31.46 10.89 -11.27
CA GLY A 92 30.99 12.05 -10.50
C GLY A 92 30.60 11.76 -9.06
N SER A 93 30.73 10.52 -8.56
CA SER A 93 30.27 10.09 -7.23
C SER A 93 28.76 10.26 -6.98
N VAL A 94 27.97 10.43 -8.03
CA VAL A 94 26.50 10.44 -7.95
C VAL A 94 26.01 9.03 -7.68
N LEU A 95 26.48 8.06 -8.47
CA LEU A 95 26.17 6.64 -8.29
C LEU A 95 27.37 5.93 -7.67
N GLN A 96 27.15 5.14 -6.63
CA GLN A 96 28.18 4.33 -5.98
C GLN A 96 27.66 2.90 -5.84
N ALA A 97 28.58 1.93 -5.83
CA ALA A 97 28.21 0.56 -5.47
C ALA A 97 27.72 0.58 -4.01
N GLU A 98 26.52 0.04 -3.78
CA GLU A 98 25.88 -0.05 -2.45
C GLU A 98 25.37 1.28 -1.87
N ASP A 99 24.95 2.22 -2.74
CA ASP A 99 24.31 3.46 -2.30
C ASP A 99 22.82 3.25 -2.00
N ALA A 100 22.44 3.29 -0.71
CA ALA A 100 21.03 3.20 -0.32
C ALA A 100 20.19 4.37 -0.84
N LEU A 101 20.81 5.54 -1.08
CA LEU A 101 20.13 6.76 -1.51
C LEU A 101 19.80 6.79 -3.01
N CYS A 102 20.53 6.03 -3.82
CA CYS A 102 20.43 6.03 -5.27
C CYS A 102 20.14 4.62 -5.79
N GLN A 103 18.98 4.41 -6.38
CA GLN A 103 18.60 3.14 -7.01
C GLN A 103 18.60 3.25 -8.54
N VAL A 104 19.01 2.19 -9.22
CA VAL A 104 19.08 2.15 -10.69
C VAL A 104 18.24 0.98 -11.20
N PHE A 105 17.33 1.28 -12.13
CA PHE A 105 16.47 0.30 -12.78
C PHE A 105 16.59 0.38 -14.30
N PRO A 106 16.32 -0.72 -15.03
CA PRO A 106 16.44 -0.73 -16.48
C PRO A 106 15.36 0.12 -17.17
N ASP A 107 14.17 0.21 -16.58
CA ASP A 107 13.01 0.90 -17.14
C ASP A 107 12.21 1.64 -16.04
N LEU A 108 11.23 2.43 -16.49
CA LEU A 108 10.44 3.29 -15.61
C LEU A 108 9.46 2.47 -14.75
N ASP A 109 8.83 1.47 -15.34
CA ASP A 109 7.79 0.67 -14.69
C ASP A 109 8.36 -0.04 -13.45
N ARG A 110 9.52 -0.70 -13.57
CA ARG A 110 10.21 -1.33 -12.43
C ARG A 110 10.66 -0.33 -11.36
N GLY A 111 11.07 0.87 -11.80
CA GLY A 111 11.44 1.93 -10.87
C GLY A 111 10.26 2.42 -10.05
N ILE A 112 9.07 2.54 -10.67
CA ILE A 112 7.83 2.91 -10.00
C ILE A 112 7.36 1.78 -9.08
N GLU A 113 7.33 0.54 -9.57
CA GLU A 113 6.93 -0.64 -8.78
C GLU A 113 7.75 -0.76 -7.49
N TRP A 114 9.08 -0.59 -7.58
CA TRP A 114 9.95 -0.57 -6.40
C TRP A 114 9.65 0.60 -5.46
N CYS A 115 9.36 1.80 -5.99
CA CYS A 115 8.96 2.93 -5.14
C CYS A 115 7.65 2.63 -4.41
N GLU A 116 6.67 2.05 -5.08
CA GLU A 116 5.38 1.68 -4.49
C GLU A 116 5.59 0.64 -3.39
N GLU A 117 6.37 -0.42 -3.64
CA GLU A 117 6.74 -1.41 -2.63
C GLU A 117 7.41 -0.76 -1.42
N LYS A 118 8.35 0.17 -1.63
CA LYS A 118 9.01 0.90 -0.53
C LYS A 118 8.12 1.90 0.18
N ILE A 119 7.17 2.53 -0.51
CA ILE A 119 6.13 3.32 0.14
C ILE A 119 5.31 2.39 1.04
N LEU A 120 4.96 1.19 0.59
CA LEU A 120 4.22 0.21 1.39
C LEU A 120 5.04 -0.32 2.58
N GLU A 121 6.35 -0.51 2.44
CA GLU A 121 7.26 -0.87 3.55
C GLU A 121 7.45 0.28 4.56
N ASP A 122 7.52 1.52 4.06
CA ASP A 122 7.75 2.75 4.83
C ASP A 122 6.43 3.47 5.18
N ILE A 123 5.27 2.88 4.85
CA ILE A 123 4.08 2.95 5.69
C ILE A 123 4.58 2.30 6.96
N PRO A 124 4.84 3.09 8.02
CA PRO A 124 5.45 2.50 9.16
C PRO A 124 4.48 1.42 9.64
N GLN A 125 5.02 0.39 10.28
CA GLN A 125 4.27 -0.41 11.26
C GLN A 125 3.52 0.48 12.30
N ARG A 126 3.56 1.82 12.22
CA ARG A 126 2.65 2.79 12.84
C ARG A 126 1.21 2.78 12.31
N ARG A 127 0.87 2.10 11.21
CA ARG A 127 -0.52 1.61 10.99
C ARG A 127 -0.83 0.30 11.76
N ARG A 128 0.17 -0.29 12.46
CA ARG A 128 -0.01 -1.34 13.49
C ARG A 128 0.01 -0.80 14.92
N ARG A 129 -0.08 0.53 15.14
CA ARG A 129 -0.82 1.03 16.30
C ARG A 129 -2.24 1.21 15.81
N ALA A 130 -3.19 0.46 16.37
CA ALA A 130 -4.62 0.68 16.16
C ALA A 130 -4.87 2.19 16.14
N LEU A 131 -5.18 2.76 14.98
CA LEU A 131 -6.23 3.76 15.03
C LEU A 131 -7.44 2.94 15.51
N PRO A 132 -8.12 3.34 16.62
CA PRO A 132 -9.37 2.71 16.99
C PRO A 132 -10.21 2.53 15.74
N LEU A 133 -10.86 1.39 15.57
CA LEU A 133 -11.61 1.05 14.36
C LEU A 133 -12.48 2.23 13.90
N ALA A 134 -13.07 2.95 14.85
CA ALA A 134 -13.79 4.21 14.62
C ALA A 134 -13.04 5.24 13.73
N LEU A 135 -11.75 5.48 13.95
CA LEU A 135 -10.94 6.39 13.14
C LEU A 135 -10.52 5.79 11.79
N GLN A 136 -10.45 4.46 11.67
CA GLN A 136 -10.24 3.80 10.38
C GLN A 136 -11.48 3.95 9.49
N LEU A 137 -12.65 3.91 10.11
CA LEU A 137 -13.96 4.08 9.49
C LEU A 137 -14.28 5.55 9.15
N ASP A 138 -13.57 6.52 9.69
CA ASP A 138 -13.77 7.97 9.44
C ASP A 138 -13.61 8.37 7.97
N ASN A 139 -12.80 7.63 7.20
CA ASN A 139 -12.67 7.83 5.75
C ASN A 139 -13.85 7.27 4.94
N LEU A 140 -14.69 6.43 5.55
CA LEU A 140 -15.81 5.72 4.91
C LEU A 140 -17.16 6.33 5.33
N PHE A 141 -17.26 6.77 6.58
CA PHE A 141 -18.43 7.44 7.12
C PHE A 141 -18.20 8.94 7.12
N THR A 142 -18.87 9.67 6.23
CA THR A 142 -18.82 11.15 6.15
C THR A 142 -19.32 11.86 7.43
N ASN A 143 -19.91 11.11 8.36
CA ASN A 143 -20.49 11.61 9.61
C ASN A 143 -20.00 10.79 10.81
N THR A 144 -19.26 11.43 11.72
CA THR A 144 -18.74 10.83 12.95
C THR A 144 -19.83 10.24 13.86
N ALA A 145 -21.07 10.73 13.78
CA ALA A 145 -22.20 10.16 14.53
C ALA A 145 -22.59 8.75 14.03
N HIS A 146 -22.40 8.46 12.74
CA HIS A 146 -22.69 7.14 12.17
C HIS A 146 -21.64 6.11 12.58
N ILE A 147 -20.41 6.55 12.86
CA ILE A 147 -19.33 5.67 13.35
C ILE A 147 -19.67 5.15 14.73
N SER A 148 -20.07 6.01 15.67
CA SER A 148 -20.47 5.58 17.01
C SER A 148 -21.64 4.60 16.95
N GLY A 149 -22.67 4.90 16.15
CA GLY A 149 -23.82 4.00 15.99
C GLY A 149 -23.47 2.68 15.33
N PHE A 150 -22.43 2.63 14.47
CA PHE A 150 -21.92 1.38 13.91
C PHE A 150 -21.18 0.53 14.95
N MET A 151 -20.34 1.17 15.77
CA MET A 151 -19.56 0.47 16.80
C MET A 151 -20.47 -0.24 17.83
N ASP A 152 -21.67 0.29 18.10
CA ASP A 152 -22.65 -0.33 19.00
C ASP A 152 -23.16 -1.70 18.52
N TYR A 153 -22.97 -2.03 17.23
CA TYR A 153 -23.33 -3.33 16.64
C TYR A 153 -22.18 -4.33 16.63
N LEU A 154 -20.97 -3.91 17.01
CA LEU A 154 -19.78 -4.73 16.96
C LEU A 154 -19.43 -5.26 18.35
N GLU A 155 -18.90 -6.48 18.37
CA GLU A 155 -18.30 -7.07 19.56
C GLU A 155 -16.78 -7.17 19.37
N GLU A 156 -16.03 -6.63 20.32
CA GLU A 156 -14.56 -6.67 20.33
C GLU A 156 -14.05 -8.05 20.80
N LEU A 157 -13.00 -8.55 20.14
CA LEU A 157 -12.31 -9.79 20.48
C LEU A 157 -10.81 -9.55 20.55
N ASP A 158 -10.23 -9.84 21.71
CA ASP A 158 -8.79 -9.98 21.86
C ASP A 158 -8.39 -11.45 21.69
N LEU A 159 -7.48 -11.69 20.75
CA LEU A 159 -7.06 -13.03 20.35
C LEU A 159 -5.54 -13.17 20.41
N GLU A 160 -5.09 -14.32 20.88
CA GLU A 160 -3.69 -14.72 20.93
C GLU A 160 -3.25 -15.39 19.63
N ALA A 161 -1.94 -15.38 19.38
CA ALA A 161 -1.35 -16.09 18.24
C ALA A 161 -1.71 -17.58 18.25
N GLY A 162 -2.12 -18.10 17.10
CA GLY A 162 -2.53 -19.48 16.89
C GLY A 162 -4.01 -19.76 17.17
N GLN A 163 -4.80 -18.78 17.63
CA GLN A 163 -6.24 -18.98 17.82
C GLN A 163 -7.01 -19.03 16.50
N LEU A 164 -8.00 -19.92 16.44
CA LEU A 164 -8.87 -20.11 15.28
C LEU A 164 -10.06 -19.15 15.37
N LEU A 165 -10.31 -18.37 14.32
CA LEU A 165 -11.52 -17.57 14.17
C LEU A 165 -12.70 -18.43 13.72
N PHE A 166 -12.45 -19.28 12.72
CA PHE A 166 -13.39 -20.28 12.23
C PHE A 166 -12.64 -21.38 11.49
N GLY A 167 -13.21 -22.58 11.50
CA GLY A 167 -12.76 -23.73 10.74
C GLY A 167 -13.39 -23.79 9.35
N GLN A 168 -12.71 -24.49 8.45
CA GLN A 168 -13.29 -24.85 7.16
C GLN A 168 -14.54 -25.72 7.36
N GLY A 169 -15.64 -25.31 6.74
CA GLY A 169 -16.96 -25.95 6.86
C GLY A 169 -17.84 -25.41 7.98
N ASP A 170 -17.32 -24.51 8.83
CA ASP A 170 -18.12 -23.86 9.86
C ASP A 170 -19.13 -22.89 9.24
N SER A 171 -20.25 -22.65 9.94
CA SER A 171 -21.24 -21.65 9.55
C SER A 171 -20.67 -20.23 9.64
N ALA A 172 -20.95 -19.40 8.65
CA ALA A 172 -20.54 -17.99 8.63
C ALA A 172 -21.56 -17.10 9.37
N ASP A 173 -21.60 -17.25 10.69
CA ASP A 173 -22.50 -16.50 11.56
C ASP A 173 -22.02 -15.07 11.83
N PHE A 174 -20.73 -14.84 11.59
CA PHE A 174 -20.05 -13.57 11.86
C PHE A 174 -19.21 -13.12 10.68
N LEU A 175 -19.11 -11.80 10.55
CA LEU A 175 -18.09 -11.13 9.74
C LEU A 175 -17.12 -10.45 10.70
N TYR A 176 -15.82 -10.49 10.37
CA TYR A 176 -14.77 -9.95 11.24
C TYR A 176 -14.04 -8.78 10.58
N LEU A 177 -13.73 -7.75 11.38
CA LEU A 177 -12.90 -6.60 11.03
C LEU A 177 -11.61 -6.67 11.86
N ILE A 178 -10.46 -6.58 11.19
CA ILE A 178 -9.16 -6.60 11.88
C ILE A 178 -8.78 -5.17 12.25
N GLU A 179 -8.78 -4.83 13.54
CA GLU A 179 -8.29 -3.53 14.00
C GLU A 179 -6.77 -3.53 14.11
N VAL A 180 -6.23 -4.54 14.79
CA VAL A 180 -4.79 -4.82 14.90
C VAL A 180 -4.58 -6.30 14.78
N GLY A 181 -3.56 -6.70 14.03
CA GLY A 181 -3.23 -8.10 13.91
C GLY A 181 -2.94 -8.55 12.50
N GLU A 182 -2.84 -9.86 12.38
CA GLU A 182 -2.73 -10.56 11.11
C GLU A 182 -3.46 -11.91 11.23
N VAL A 183 -4.29 -12.21 10.23
CA VAL A 183 -5.08 -13.43 10.13
C VAL A 183 -4.73 -14.13 8.84
N THR A 184 -4.38 -15.40 8.93
CA THR A 184 -4.09 -16.25 7.79
C THR A 184 -5.27 -17.17 7.46
N LEU A 185 -5.69 -17.13 6.20
CA LEU A 185 -6.62 -18.07 5.59
C LEU A 185 -5.87 -19.28 5.04
N SER A 186 -6.32 -20.48 5.41
CA SER A 186 -5.71 -21.75 5.00
C SER A 186 -6.77 -22.77 4.59
N SER A 187 -6.42 -23.62 3.62
CA SER A 187 -7.27 -24.75 3.21
C SER A 187 -6.58 -26.06 3.53
N ALA A 188 -7.34 -27.01 4.07
CA ALA A 188 -6.84 -28.36 4.31
C ALA A 188 -6.77 -29.14 2.98
N LEU A 189 -5.59 -29.67 2.65
CA LEU A 189 -5.42 -30.64 1.57
C LEU A 189 -5.71 -32.05 2.10
N GLU A 190 -6.07 -32.98 1.21
CA GLU A 190 -6.38 -34.39 1.53
C GLU A 190 -5.24 -35.13 2.29
N THR A 191 -4.03 -34.59 2.29
CA THR A 191 -2.81 -35.19 2.87
C THR A 191 -2.39 -34.63 4.23
N ASN A 192 -3.30 -34.03 4.99
CA ASN A 192 -3.02 -33.41 6.30
C ASN A 192 -2.03 -32.21 6.22
N GLN A 193 -1.84 -31.65 5.03
CA GLN A 193 -1.06 -30.44 4.80
C GLN A 193 -2.00 -29.25 4.67
N THR A 194 -1.75 -28.19 5.42
CA THR A 194 -2.49 -26.93 5.31
C THR A 194 -1.79 -26.03 4.29
N ARG A 195 -2.51 -25.63 3.22
CA ARG A 195 -2.01 -24.64 2.28
C ARG A 195 -2.46 -23.26 2.72
N ARG A 196 -1.51 -22.37 3.02
CA ARG A 196 -1.79 -20.94 3.19
C ARG A 196 -2.26 -20.36 1.87
N LEU A 197 -3.44 -19.74 1.88
CA LEU A 197 -4.03 -19.09 0.71
C LEU A 197 -3.77 -17.59 0.73
N GLN A 198 -3.97 -16.95 1.87
CA GLN A 198 -3.87 -15.50 2.00
C GLN A 198 -3.60 -15.10 3.46
N SER A 199 -2.88 -13.99 3.66
CA SER A 199 -2.74 -13.34 4.97
C SER A 199 -3.36 -11.94 4.90
N LEU A 200 -4.15 -11.60 5.92
CA LEU A 200 -4.97 -10.40 5.99
C LEU A 200 -4.58 -9.60 7.24
N GLY A 201 -4.18 -8.34 7.06
CA GLY A 201 -3.78 -7.46 8.17
C GLY A 201 -4.88 -6.47 8.57
N ALA A 202 -4.56 -5.59 9.51
CA ALA A 202 -5.41 -4.48 9.94
C ALA A 202 -6.13 -3.74 8.78
N GLY A 203 -7.39 -3.38 9.01
CA GLY A 203 -8.29 -2.75 8.03
C GLY A 203 -8.98 -3.73 7.06
N ASN A 204 -8.63 -5.02 7.09
CA ASN A 204 -9.28 -6.03 6.26
C ASN A 204 -10.51 -6.66 6.92
N LEU A 205 -11.41 -7.12 6.06
CA LEU A 205 -12.53 -7.99 6.41
C LEU A 205 -12.14 -9.47 6.29
N VAL A 206 -12.72 -10.31 7.15
CA VAL A 206 -12.58 -11.77 7.09
C VAL A 206 -13.95 -12.42 7.16
N GLY A 207 -14.20 -13.40 6.29
CA GLY A 207 -15.45 -14.15 6.24
C GLY A 207 -16.64 -13.36 5.66
N GLU A 208 -16.39 -12.20 5.05
CA GLU A 208 -17.44 -11.33 4.56
C GLU A 208 -18.27 -11.97 3.45
N MET A 209 -17.63 -12.73 2.56
CA MET A 209 -18.32 -13.38 1.44
C MET A 209 -19.32 -14.41 1.95
N GLU A 210 -18.89 -15.30 2.84
CA GLU A 210 -19.75 -16.34 3.38
C GLU A 210 -20.84 -15.79 4.27
N PHE A 211 -20.56 -14.72 5.01
CA PHE A 211 -21.57 -13.99 5.77
C PHE A 211 -22.72 -13.50 4.88
N TYR A 212 -22.44 -12.90 3.73
CA TYR A 212 -23.48 -12.43 2.81
C TYR A 212 -24.13 -13.56 1.99
N LEU A 213 -23.35 -14.56 1.59
CA LEU A 213 -23.85 -15.71 0.83
C LEU A 213 -24.61 -16.72 1.70
N ARG A 214 -24.52 -16.61 3.03
CA ARG A 214 -25.03 -17.59 4.00
C ARG A 214 -24.54 -19.00 3.69
N ALA A 215 -23.24 -19.09 3.40
CA ALA A 215 -22.57 -20.34 3.06
C ALA A 215 -21.59 -20.73 4.18
N PRO A 216 -21.18 -22.00 4.29
CA PRO A 216 -20.08 -22.41 5.16
C PRO A 216 -18.74 -21.84 4.70
N HIS A 217 -17.80 -21.63 5.63
CA HIS A 217 -16.45 -21.15 5.30
C HIS A 217 -15.69 -22.15 4.42
N PRO A 218 -15.18 -21.74 3.25
CA PRO A 218 -14.41 -22.63 2.37
C PRO A 218 -12.99 -22.88 2.88
N THR A 219 -12.54 -22.11 3.88
CA THR A 219 -11.19 -22.10 4.43
C THR A 219 -11.24 -21.93 5.95
N SER A 220 -10.14 -22.22 6.63
CA SER A 220 -9.96 -21.93 8.06
C SER A 220 -9.21 -20.62 8.24
N ALA A 221 -9.55 -19.84 9.26
CA ALA A 221 -8.89 -18.58 9.60
C ALA A 221 -8.18 -18.69 10.95
N VAL A 222 -6.87 -18.42 10.97
CA VAL A 222 -6.03 -18.48 12.17
C VAL A 222 -5.35 -17.14 12.39
N VAL A 223 -5.29 -16.70 13.64
CA VAL A 223 -4.58 -15.48 14.05
C VAL A 223 -3.08 -15.76 14.14
N ASP A 224 -2.24 -14.96 13.49
CA ASP A 224 -0.78 -15.20 13.41
C ASP A 224 0.01 -14.55 14.56
N GLN A 225 -0.54 -13.52 15.19
CA GLN A 225 0.05 -12.73 16.27
C GLN A 225 -1.03 -12.19 17.20
N PRO A 226 -0.74 -11.73 18.43
CA PRO A 226 -1.76 -11.08 19.27
C PRO A 226 -2.51 -9.98 18.50
N SER A 227 -3.84 -10.08 18.48
CA SER A 227 -4.71 -9.32 17.56
C SER A 227 -5.99 -8.88 18.25
N THR A 228 -6.47 -7.69 17.90
CA THR A 228 -7.78 -7.17 18.31
C THR A 228 -8.66 -7.05 17.08
N LEU A 229 -9.80 -7.73 17.11
CA LEU A 229 -10.77 -7.80 16.04
C LEU A 229 -12.14 -7.36 16.53
N TYR A 230 -13.01 -6.97 15.60
CA TYR A 230 -14.42 -6.76 15.87
C TYR A 230 -15.24 -7.74 15.04
N ARG A 231 -16.27 -8.34 15.62
CA ARG A 231 -17.22 -9.18 14.88
C ARG A 231 -18.59 -8.55 14.82
N LEU A 232 -19.23 -8.73 13.67
CA LEU A 232 -20.63 -8.39 13.42
C LEU A 232 -21.41 -9.68 13.20
N SER A 233 -22.45 -9.92 14.01
CA SER A 233 -23.33 -11.07 13.83
C SER A 233 -24.42 -10.82 12.78
N GLN A 234 -25.02 -11.88 12.24
CA GLN A 234 -26.16 -11.79 11.33
C GLN A 234 -27.33 -11.00 11.96
N ASP A 235 -27.62 -11.27 13.23
CA ASP A 235 -28.70 -10.62 13.97
C ASP A 235 -28.41 -9.13 14.18
N ALA A 236 -27.19 -8.77 14.59
CA ALA A 236 -26.78 -7.38 14.75
C ALA A 236 -26.84 -6.62 13.41
N ALA A 237 -26.41 -7.25 12.31
CA ALA A 237 -26.51 -6.67 10.99
C ALA A 237 -27.96 -6.49 10.53
N GLN A 238 -28.86 -7.41 10.90
CA GLN A 238 -30.29 -7.28 10.62
C GLN A 238 -30.92 -6.15 11.44
N ASP A 239 -30.61 -6.07 12.72
CA ASP A 239 -31.06 -5.00 13.60
C ASP A 239 -30.57 -3.63 13.12
N MET A 240 -29.31 -3.52 12.71
CA MET A 240 -28.73 -2.31 12.13
C MET A 240 -29.50 -1.87 10.87
N ARG A 241 -29.81 -2.81 9.96
CA ARG A 241 -30.62 -2.50 8.76
C ARG A 241 -32.01 -1.97 9.08
N GLN A 242 -32.61 -2.38 10.20
CA GLN A 242 -33.95 -1.94 10.59
C GLN A 242 -33.95 -0.62 11.36
N LYS A 243 -33.00 -0.45 12.29
CA LYS A 243 -32.96 0.67 13.23
C LYS A 243 -32.16 1.86 12.68
N HIS A 244 -31.10 1.60 11.92
CA HIS A 244 -30.16 2.60 11.39
C HIS A 244 -29.79 2.28 9.93
N PRO A 245 -30.75 2.35 8.99
CA PRO A 245 -30.55 1.95 7.59
C PRO A 245 -29.42 2.73 6.88
N GLU A 246 -29.20 3.98 7.25
CA GLU A 246 -28.09 4.81 6.75
C GLU A 246 -26.72 4.25 7.13
N ILE A 247 -26.56 3.77 8.37
CA ILE A 247 -25.32 3.15 8.84
C ILE A 247 -25.10 1.82 8.10
N ALA A 248 -26.16 1.03 7.96
CA ALA A 248 -26.10 -0.23 7.24
C ALA A 248 -25.72 -0.05 5.76
N ALA A 249 -26.27 0.96 5.09
CA ALA A 249 -25.96 1.26 3.69
C ALA A 249 -24.48 1.65 3.51
N THR A 250 -23.96 2.55 4.35
CA THR A 250 -22.55 2.93 4.30
C THR A 250 -21.62 1.74 4.56
N PHE A 251 -21.96 0.87 5.52
CA PHE A 251 -21.19 -0.35 5.75
C PHE A 251 -21.23 -1.30 4.55
N GLN A 252 -22.38 -1.45 3.88
CA GLN A 252 -22.47 -2.27 2.67
C GLN A 252 -21.63 -1.70 1.52
N GLU A 253 -21.62 -0.38 1.33
CA GLU A 253 -20.74 0.27 0.35
C GLU A 253 -19.26 -0.01 0.62
N PHE A 254 -18.85 0.01 1.90
CA PHE A 254 -17.49 -0.37 2.30
C PHE A 254 -17.15 -1.83 1.94
N VAL A 255 -18.05 -2.77 2.23
CA VAL A 255 -17.84 -4.19 1.88
C VAL A 255 -17.72 -4.35 0.37
N ILE A 256 -18.59 -3.71 -0.40
CA ILE A 256 -18.58 -3.75 -1.88
C ILE A 256 -17.26 -3.20 -2.43
N GLY A 257 -16.80 -2.05 -1.91
CA GLY A 257 -15.50 -1.49 -2.28
C GLY A 257 -14.35 -2.46 -2.00
N THR A 258 -14.32 -3.03 -0.80
CA THR A 258 -13.28 -3.99 -0.38
C THR A 258 -13.25 -5.24 -1.27
N LEU A 259 -14.42 -5.80 -1.58
CA LEU A 259 -14.52 -6.96 -2.47
C LEU A 259 -14.08 -6.62 -3.91
N SER A 260 -14.40 -5.41 -4.39
CA SER A 260 -14.04 -4.95 -5.73
C SER A 260 -12.53 -4.80 -5.89
N ASP A 261 -11.86 -4.25 -4.87
CA ASP A 261 -10.40 -4.13 -4.82
C ASP A 261 -9.74 -5.51 -4.79
N ARG A 262 -10.24 -6.44 -3.96
CA ARG A 262 -9.75 -7.83 -3.89
C ARG A 262 -9.91 -8.59 -5.21
N LEU A 263 -11.05 -8.46 -5.87
CA LEU A 263 -11.28 -9.06 -7.19
C LEU A 263 -10.29 -8.51 -8.22
N THR A 264 -10.08 -7.19 -8.22
CA THR A 264 -9.14 -6.54 -9.14
C THR A 264 -7.71 -7.04 -8.96
N LEU A 265 -7.26 -7.19 -7.70
CA LEU A 265 -5.96 -7.77 -7.38
C LEU A 265 -5.84 -9.23 -7.83
N THR A 266 -6.88 -10.03 -7.57
CA THR A 266 -6.91 -11.44 -7.97
C THR A 266 -6.87 -11.60 -9.49
N TYR A 267 -7.61 -10.77 -10.24
CA TYR A 267 -7.59 -10.79 -11.71
C TYR A 267 -6.21 -10.44 -12.28
N ARG A 268 -5.46 -9.51 -11.67
CA ARG A 268 -4.08 -9.21 -12.09
C ARG A 268 -3.15 -10.41 -11.89
N GLN A 269 -3.19 -11.03 -10.73
CA GLN A 269 -2.36 -12.20 -10.40
C GLN A 269 -2.64 -13.40 -11.33
N VAL A 270 -3.91 -13.66 -11.66
CA VAL A 270 -4.27 -14.71 -12.62
C VAL A 270 -3.80 -14.35 -14.04
N GLY A 271 -3.85 -13.08 -14.42
CA GLY A 271 -3.35 -12.61 -15.72
C GLY A 271 -1.84 -12.78 -15.88
N GLU A 272 -1.07 -12.58 -14.80
CA GLU A 272 0.39 -12.77 -14.77
C GLU A 272 0.81 -14.24 -14.84
N LEU A 273 0.00 -15.17 -14.32
CA LEU A 273 0.26 -16.61 -14.38
C LEU A 273 -0.06 -17.25 -15.75
N LEU A 274 -0.75 -16.52 -16.64
CA LEU A 274 -1.17 -16.99 -17.96
C LEU A 274 -0.28 -16.45 -19.11
N GLN A 275 0.79 -15.73 -18.80
CA GLN A 275 1.82 -15.26 -19.74
C GLN A 275 3.13 -16.02 -19.57
#